data_AF-A0A945HGR6-F1
#
_entry.id   AF-A0A945HGR6-F1
#
_cell.length_a   1.000
_cell.length_b   1.000
_cell.length_c   1.000
_cell.angle_alpha   90.00
_cell.angle_beta   90.00
_cell.angle_gamma   90.00
#
_symmetry.space_group_name_H-M   'P 1'
#
loop_
_entity.id
_entity.type
_entity.pdbx_description
1 polymer ?
#
loop_
_entity_poly.entity_id
_entity_poly.type
_entity_poly.pdbx_seq_one_letter_code
_entity_poly.pdbx_strand_id
1 'polypeptide(L)'
;MTSPKIAFLLILCFFTIVFLQSGLDKVFDKKGNLDYLYSLLGSVFSKNIIRFAFYSVTLLELISGLLCAAGLFDYFLSASSLFGLIGLIIGSFALLILLFGQRVSKNYDGAKTIAVYFILATAGVLLA
;
A
#
# COMPACT_ATOMS: atom_id res chain seq x y z
N MET A 1 -6.36 26.63 4.14
CA MET A 1 -6.58 25.36 3.40
C MET A 1 -8.05 24.99 3.53
N THR A 2 -8.67 24.45 2.48
CA THR A 2 -10.08 23.98 2.55
C THR A 2 -10.14 22.57 3.15
N SER A 3 -11.31 22.17 3.67
CA SER A 3 -11.51 20.83 4.28
C SER A 3 -11.07 19.66 3.36
N PRO A 4 -11.39 19.64 2.05
CA PRO A 4 -10.94 18.58 1.14
C PRO A 4 -9.41 18.44 1.05
N LYS A 5 -8.69 19.56 1.09
CA LYS A 5 -7.22 19.60 1.00
C LYS A 5 -6.57 19.02 2.26
N ILE A 6 -7.13 19.34 3.43
CA ILE A 6 -6.66 18.78 4.70
C ILE A 6 -6.88 17.27 4.72
N ALA A 7 -8.05 16.80 4.27
CA ALA A 7 -8.34 15.38 4.17
C ALA A 7 -7.35 14.65 3.23
N PHE A 8 -7.07 15.22 2.05
CA PHE A 8 -6.07 14.67 1.13
C PHE A 8 -4.69 14.51 1.77
N LEU A 9 -4.17 15.55 2.44
CA LEU A 9 -2.85 15.47 3.08
C LEU A 9 -2.81 14.47 4.24
N LEU A 10 -3.88 14.35 5.03
CA LEU A 10 -3.97 13.33 6.09
C LEU A 10 -3.95 11.91 5.49
N ILE A 11 -4.59 11.71 4.33
CA ILE A 11 -4.55 10.45 3.60
C ILE A 11 -3.12 10.16 3.10
N LEU A 12 -2.41 11.16 2.56
CA LEU A 12 -1.01 10.99 2.17
C LEU A 12 -0.13 10.60 3.38
N CYS A 13 -0.29 11.27 4.53
CA CYS A 13 0.40 10.90 5.76
C CYS A 13 0.11 9.45 6.18
N PHE A 14 -1.16 9.04 6.12
CA PHE A 14 -1.56 7.66 6.43
C PHE A 14 -0.80 6.67 5.55
N PHE A 15 -0.82 6.87 4.23
CA PHE A 15 -0.17 5.97 3.27
C PHE A 15 1.35 5.97 3.34
N THR A 16 1.95 7.12 3.63
CA THR A 16 3.38 7.19 3.93
C THR A 16 3.74 6.30 5.11
N ILE A 17 3.00 6.37 6.22
CA ILE A 17 3.30 5.58 7.41
C ILE A 17 3.11 4.08 7.13
N VAL A 18 1.93 3.68 6.66
CA VAL A 18 1.61 2.25 6.55
C VAL A 18 2.43 1.56 5.47
N PHE A 19 2.67 2.18 4.32
CA PHE A 19 3.43 1.53 3.26
C PHE A 19 4.93 1.58 3.47
N LEU A 20 5.48 2.66 4.02
CA LEU A 20 6.91 2.65 4.34
C LEU A 20 7.20 1.65 5.47
N GLN A 21 6.37 1.59 6.51
CA GLN A 21 6.54 0.60 7.56
C GLN A 21 6.40 -0.83 7.00
N SER A 22 5.34 -1.12 6.26
CA SER A 22 5.08 -2.43 5.65
C SER A 22 6.16 -2.85 4.65
N GLY A 23 6.63 -1.93 3.81
CA GLY A 23 7.67 -2.19 2.82
C GLY A 23 9.05 -2.38 3.45
N LEU A 24 9.43 -1.54 4.42
CA LEU A 24 10.71 -1.65 5.12
C LEU A 24 10.77 -2.92 5.96
N ASP A 25 9.68 -3.30 6.62
CA ASP A 25 9.58 -4.57 7.35
C ASP A 25 9.89 -5.77 6.44
N LYS A 26 9.35 -5.80 5.22
CA LYS A 26 9.65 -6.85 4.22
C LYS A 26 11.10 -6.85 3.75
N VAL A 27 11.76 -5.69 3.75
CA VAL A 27 13.18 -5.59 3.39
C VAL A 27 14.06 -6.10 4.52
N PHE A 28 13.77 -5.71 5.77
CA PHE A 28 14.59 -6.04 6.93
C PHE A 28 14.33 -7.44 7.48
N ASP A 29 13.06 -7.87 7.57
CA ASP A 29 12.66 -9.24 7.92
C ASP A 29 11.97 -9.95 6.75
N LYS A 30 12.76 -10.15 5.69
CA LYS A 30 12.33 -10.89 4.51
C LYS A 30 11.97 -12.36 4.83
N LYS A 31 12.72 -13.00 5.73
CA LYS A 31 12.55 -14.43 6.03
C LYS A 31 11.22 -14.65 6.76
N GLY A 32 10.95 -13.90 7.83
CA GLY A 32 9.72 -14.02 8.59
C GLY A 32 8.49 -13.76 7.72
N ASN A 33 8.53 -12.71 6.90
CA ASN A 33 7.43 -12.39 5.98
C ASN A 33 7.19 -13.47 4.92
N LEU A 34 8.25 -14.02 4.30
CA LEU A 34 8.10 -15.10 3.33
C LEU A 34 7.59 -16.40 3.97
N ASP A 35 8.09 -16.75 5.16
CA ASP A 35 7.64 -17.94 5.90
C ASP A 35 6.15 -17.82 6.27
N TYR A 36 5.70 -16.63 6.71
CA TYR A 36 4.29 -16.33 6.91
C TYR A 36 3.47 -16.54 5.64
N LEU A 37 3.90 -15.97 4.50
CA LEU A 37 3.19 -16.12 3.22
C LEU A 37 3.16 -17.57 2.73
N TYR A 38 4.24 -18.33 2.93
CA TYR A 38 4.25 -19.76 2.58
C TYR A 38 3.27 -20.57 3.42
N SER A 39 3.16 -20.27 4.72
CA SER A 39 2.17 -20.92 5.59
C SER A 39 0.74 -20.63 5.15
N LEU A 40 0.50 -19.43 4.61
CA LEU A 40 -0.83 -18.95 4.25
C LEU A 40 -1.28 -19.38 2.85
N LEU A 41 -0.35 -19.40 1.88
CA LEU A 41 -0.66 -19.54 0.45
C LEU A 41 -0.03 -20.79 -0.20
N GLY A 42 0.85 -21.51 0.51
CA GLY A 42 1.63 -22.61 -0.06
C GLY A 42 0.80 -23.83 -0.51
N SER A 43 -0.45 -23.95 -0.05
CA SER A 43 -1.38 -25.00 -0.50
C SER A 43 -2.03 -24.68 -1.87
N VAL A 44 -2.00 -23.42 -2.30
CA VAL A 44 -2.65 -22.95 -3.53
C VAL A 44 -1.64 -22.49 -4.57
N PHE A 45 -0.56 -21.82 -4.14
CA PHE A 45 0.44 -21.23 -5.03
C PHE A 45 1.82 -21.83 -4.82
N SER A 46 2.59 -21.90 -5.91
CA SER A 46 3.99 -22.30 -5.85
C SER A 46 4.83 -21.24 -5.13
N LYS A 47 5.96 -21.66 -4.54
CA LYS A 47 6.90 -20.75 -3.86
C LYS A 47 7.39 -19.61 -4.77
N ASN A 48 7.49 -19.85 -6.07
CA ASN A 48 7.93 -18.84 -7.04
C ASN A 48 6.90 -17.73 -7.23
N ILE A 49 5.60 -18.09 -7.36
CA ILE A 49 4.52 -17.10 -7.46
C ILE A 49 4.43 -16.28 -6.17
N ILE A 50 4.55 -16.92 -5.01
CA ILE A 50 4.52 -16.23 -3.71
C ILE A 50 5.70 -15.25 -3.59
N ARG A 51 6.92 -15.66 -3.97
CA ARG A 51 8.09 -14.74 -3.99
C ARG A 51 7.87 -13.57 -4.94
N PHE A 52 7.37 -13.84 -6.14
CA PHE A 52 7.10 -12.80 -7.12
C PHE A 52 6.14 -11.76 -6.55
N ALA A 53 4.98 -12.21 -6.03
CA ALA A 53 4.01 -11.32 -5.41
C ALA A 53 4.60 -10.54 -4.22
N PHE A 54 5.39 -11.19 -3.36
CA PHE A 54 6.08 -10.54 -2.24
C PHE A 54 6.95 -9.37 -2.70
N TYR A 55 7.82 -9.59 -3.69
CA TYR A 55 8.71 -8.54 -4.17
C TYR A 55 7.97 -7.44 -4.93
N SER A 56 6.97 -7.80 -5.73
CA SER A 56 6.13 -6.82 -6.43
C SER A 56 5.40 -5.91 -5.44
N VAL A 57 4.76 -6.48 -4.40
CA VAL A 57 4.08 -5.70 -3.37
C VAL A 57 5.07 -4.83 -2.61
N THR A 58 6.21 -5.37 -2.18
CA THR A 58 7.25 -4.61 -1.46
C THR A 58 7.69 -3.38 -2.27
N LEU A 59 7.94 -3.55 -3.57
CA LEU A 59 8.33 -2.45 -4.45
C LEU A 59 7.21 -1.40 -4.58
N LEU A 60 5.97 -1.85 -4.82
CA LEU A 60 4.82 -0.95 -4.94
C LEU A 60 4.57 -0.16 -3.65
N GLU A 61 4.65 -0.81 -2.48
CA GLU A 61 4.49 -0.15 -1.18
C GLU A 61 5.58 0.91 -0.96
N LEU A 62 6.85 0.57 -1.18
CA LEU A 62 7.94 1.53 -0.99
C LEU A 62 7.83 2.72 -1.94
N ILE A 63 7.55 2.49 -3.23
CA ILE A 63 7.36 3.56 -4.20
C ILE A 63 6.13 4.42 -3.83
N SER A 64 5.02 3.78 -3.47
CA SER A 64 3.79 4.47 -3.06
C SER A 64 4.03 5.33 -1.83
N GLY A 65 4.64 4.78 -0.78
CA GLY A 65 4.92 5.50 0.47
C GLY A 65 5.86 6.68 0.27
N LEU A 66 6.92 6.51 -0.55
CA LEU A 66 7.84 7.59 -0.91
C LEU A 66 7.16 8.68 -1.75
N LEU A 67 6.32 8.32 -2.72
CA LEU A 67 5.58 9.29 -3.52
C LEU A 67 4.50 10.01 -2.71
N CYS A 68 3.83 9.34 -1.77
CA CYS A 68 2.91 10.00 -0.83
C CYS A 68 3.67 11.00 0.06
N ALA A 69 4.88 10.64 0.53
CA ALA A 69 5.72 11.53 1.32
C ALA A 69 6.18 12.73 0.49
N ALA A 70 6.66 12.49 -0.74
CA ALA A 70 7.04 13.54 -1.68
C ALA A 70 5.85 14.45 -2.03
N GLY A 71 4.66 13.87 -2.17
CA GLY A 71 3.40 14.58 -2.41
C GLY A 71 3.03 15.55 -1.30
N LEU A 72 3.35 15.23 -0.03
CA LEU A 72 3.20 16.20 1.06
C LEU A 72 4.07 17.44 0.82
N PHE A 73 5.36 17.26 0.52
CA PHE A 73 6.28 18.37 0.27
C PHE A 73 5.92 19.16 -0.99
N ASP A 74 5.62 18.47 -2.10
CA ASP A 74 5.22 19.10 -3.37
C ASP A 74 3.94 19.92 -3.23
N TYR A 75 3.00 19.47 -2.41
CA TYR A 75 1.80 20.24 -2.13
C TYR A 75 2.09 21.55 -1.40
N PHE A 76 3.00 21.54 -0.42
CA PHE A 76 3.36 22.76 0.32
C PHE A 76 4.18 23.75 -0.50
N LEU A 77 5.01 23.27 -1.42
CA LEU A 77 5.90 24.11 -2.23
C LEU A 77 5.21 24.64 -3.49
N SER A 78 4.42 23.79 -4.15
CA SER A 78 3.92 24.02 -5.51
C SER A 78 2.39 23.96 -5.61
N ALA A 79 1.68 23.66 -4.51
CA ALA A 79 0.24 23.37 -4.51
C ALA A 79 -0.19 22.25 -5.49
N SER A 80 0.76 21.36 -5.85
CA SER A 80 0.55 20.24 -6.75
C SER A 80 0.20 18.98 -5.96
N SER A 81 -0.75 18.20 -6.48
CA SER A 81 -1.15 16.90 -5.94
C SER A 81 -0.57 15.72 -6.73
N LEU A 82 0.25 15.97 -7.77
CA LEU A 82 0.66 14.96 -8.74
C LEU A 82 1.38 13.76 -8.11
N PHE A 83 2.39 14.00 -7.26
CA PHE A 83 3.11 12.90 -6.63
C PHE A 83 2.24 12.13 -5.63
N GLY A 84 1.39 12.84 -4.87
CA GLY A 84 0.43 12.20 -3.97
C GLY A 84 -0.56 11.31 -4.73
N LEU A 85 -1.11 11.81 -5.84
CA LEU A 85 -2.02 11.08 -6.72
C LEU A 85 -1.38 9.80 -7.26
N ILE A 86 -0.19 9.91 -7.86
CA ILE A 86 0.54 8.76 -8.40
C ILE A 86 0.87 7.77 -7.29
N GLY A 87 1.29 8.26 -6.11
CA GLY A 87 1.55 7.44 -4.93
C GLY A 87 0.32 6.61 -4.52
N LEU A 88 -0.85 7.24 -4.42
CA LEU A 88 -2.10 6.56 -4.06
C LEU A 88 -2.58 5.56 -5.11
N ILE A 89 -2.39 5.85 -6.41
CA ILE A 89 -2.70 4.91 -7.49
C ILE A 89 -1.81 3.67 -7.40
N ILE A 90 -0.49 3.85 -7.25
CA ILE A 90 0.47 2.73 -7.10
C ILE A 90 0.14 1.90 -5.85
N GLY A 91 -0.17 2.59 -4.74
CA GLY A 91 -0.60 1.97 -3.49
C GLY A 91 -1.88 1.14 -3.64
N SER A 92 -2.83 1.62 -4.43
CA SER A 92 -4.07 0.90 -4.72
C SER A 92 -3.80 -0.43 -5.42
N PHE A 93 -2.83 -0.50 -6.34
CA PHE A 93 -2.41 -1.77 -6.95
C PHE A 93 -1.79 -2.72 -5.93
N ALA A 94 -0.95 -2.23 -5.00
CA ALA A 94 -0.40 -3.05 -3.92
C ALA A 94 -1.52 -3.66 -3.06
N LEU A 95 -2.51 -2.85 -2.67
CA LEU A 95 -3.67 -3.29 -1.90
C LEU A 95 -4.50 -4.34 -2.62
N LEU A 96 -4.71 -4.23 -3.94
CA LEU A 96 -5.44 -5.23 -4.71
C LEU A 96 -4.73 -6.59 -4.74
N ILE A 97 -3.40 -6.60 -4.88
CA ILE A 97 -2.60 -7.84 -4.80
C ILE A 97 -2.71 -8.46 -3.40
N LEU A 98 -2.58 -7.65 -2.36
CA LEU A 98 -2.74 -8.10 -0.97
C LEU A 98 -4.14 -8.66 -0.72
N LEU A 99 -5.19 -7.96 -1.17
CA LEU A 99 -6.59 -8.38 -1.03
C LEU A 99 -6.82 -9.74 -1.67
N PHE A 100 -6.28 -9.96 -2.88
CA PHE A 100 -6.36 -11.24 -3.57
C PHE A 100 -5.73 -12.36 -2.72
N GLY A 101 -4.52 -12.13 -2.19
CA GLY A 101 -3.87 -13.08 -1.29
C GLY A 101 -4.72 -13.43 -0.07
N GLN A 102 -5.32 -12.43 0.60
CA GLN A 102 -6.20 -12.65 1.75
C GLN A 102 -7.47 -13.43 1.39
N ARG A 103 -8.04 -13.19 0.20
CA ARG A 103 -9.23 -13.91 -0.28
C ARG A 103 -8.93 -15.37 -0.59
N VAL A 104 -7.80 -15.65 -1.25
CA VAL A 104 -7.37 -17.03 -1.56
C VAL A 104 -7.11 -17.82 -0.28
N SER A 105 -6.49 -17.19 0.72
CA SER A 105 -6.22 -17.84 2.01
C SER A 105 -7.40 -17.90 2.96
N LYS A 106 -8.58 -17.39 2.54
CA LYS A 106 -9.80 -17.28 3.36
C LYS A 106 -9.60 -16.47 4.64
N ASN A 107 -8.60 -15.59 4.68
CA ASN A 107 -8.40 -14.64 5.77
C ASN A 107 -9.32 -13.42 5.58
N TYR A 108 -10.57 -13.57 5.99
CA TYR A 108 -11.60 -12.53 5.82
C TYR A 108 -11.32 -11.28 6.65
N ASP A 109 -10.71 -11.39 7.82
CA ASP A 109 -10.41 -10.23 8.67
C ASP A 109 -9.23 -9.41 8.12
N GLY A 110 -8.21 -10.08 7.59
CA GLY A 110 -7.16 -9.43 6.80
C GLY A 110 -7.73 -8.72 5.57
N ALA A 111 -8.63 -9.38 4.83
CA ALA A 111 -9.28 -8.78 3.66
C ALA A 111 -10.10 -7.53 3.99
N LYS A 112 -10.82 -7.51 5.13
CA LYS A 112 -11.56 -6.32 5.61
C LYS A 112 -10.61 -5.15 5.87
N THR A 113 -9.47 -5.40 6.52
CA THR A 113 -8.46 -4.36 6.81
C THR A 113 -7.95 -3.73 5.51
N ILE A 114 -7.63 -4.56 4.51
CA ILE A 114 -7.19 -4.08 3.19
C ILE A 114 -8.29 -3.28 2.48
N ALA A 115 -9.55 -3.69 2.59
CA ALA A 115 -10.67 -2.96 2.00
C ALA A 115 -10.84 -1.55 2.62
N VAL A 116 -10.63 -1.40 3.93
CA VAL A 116 -10.64 -0.07 4.60
C VAL A 116 -9.54 0.82 4.03
N TYR A 117 -8.33 0.30 3.86
CA TYR A 117 -7.24 1.06 3.29
C TYR A 117 -7.54 1.41 1.83
N PHE A 118 -8.10 0.48 1.06
CA PHE A 118 -8.47 0.72 -0.34
C PHE A 118 -9.50 1.84 -0.49
N ILE A 119 -10.52 1.90 0.37
CA ILE A 119 -11.49 3.00 0.39
C ILE A 119 -10.80 4.33 0.66
N LEU A 120 -9.85 4.37 1.61
CA LEU A 120 -9.10 5.58 1.91
C LEU A 120 -8.21 6.02 0.74
N ALA A 121 -7.59 5.05 0.05
CA ALA A 121 -6.77 5.32 -1.13
C ALA A 121 -7.61 5.94 -2.26
N THR A 122 -8.77 5.35 -2.57
CA THR A 122 -9.65 5.86 -3.63
C THR A 122 -10.27 7.21 -3.27
N ALA A 123 -10.61 7.43 -2.00
CA ALA A 123 -11.02 8.75 -1.51
C ALA A 123 -9.91 9.79 -1.73
N GLY A 124 -8.65 9.45 -1.42
CA GLY A 124 -7.51 10.32 -1.68
C GLY A 124 -7.31 10.62 -3.17
N VAL A 125 -7.49 9.62 -4.04
CA VAL A 125 -7.44 9.81 -5.51
C VAL A 125 -8.51 10.79 -6.00
N LEU A 126 -9.72 10.75 -5.42
CA LEU A 126 -10.80 11.68 -5.76
C LEU A 126 -10.58 13.10 -5.23
N LEU A 127 -9.76 13.27 -4.18
CA LEU A 127 -9.47 14.55 -3.54
C LEU A 127 -8.20 15.24 -4.07
N ALA A 128 -7.38 14.51 -4.82
CA ALA A 128 -6.17 15.01 -5.48
C ALA A 128 -6.50 16.00 -6.60
#